data_AF-A0AA36IIB4-F1
#
_entry.id   AF-A0AA36IIB4-F1
#
_cell.length_a   1.000
_cell.length_b   1.000
_cell.length_c   1.000
_cell.angle_alpha   90.00
_cell.angle_beta   90.00
_cell.angle_gamma   90.00
#
_symmetry.space_group_name_H-M   'P 1'
#
loop_
_entity.id
_entity.type
_entity.pdbx_description
1 polymer ?
#
loop_
_entity_poly.entity_id
_entity_poly.type
_entity_poly.pdbx_seq_one_letter_code
_entity_poly.pdbx_strand_id
1 'polypeptide(L)'
;AGPQFLVLRPGVLRIFPTEKGKRSRQAEHSVQLLRAEAVALDPQCLQLQTRVPCEGKYFFHGSEEEIKEWTDALAQNIAETKTRFERYLKVITEGSTVY
;
A
#
# COMPACT_ATOMS: atom_id res chain seq x y z
N ALA A 1 -17.39 12.64 -2.33
CA ALA A 1 -16.34 12.24 -3.27
C ALA A 1 -16.88 11.07 -4.09
N GLY A 2 -16.61 11.00 -5.39
CA GLY A 2 -17.04 9.88 -6.22
C GLY A 2 -16.32 8.57 -5.86
N PRO A 3 -16.74 7.42 -6.43
CA PRO A 3 -16.08 6.14 -6.19
C PRO A 3 -14.66 6.14 -6.74
N GLN A 4 -13.68 5.82 -5.91
CA GLN A 4 -12.28 5.63 -6.31
C GLN A 4 -11.95 4.14 -6.45
N PHE A 5 -11.06 3.82 -7.36
CA PHE A 5 -10.66 2.45 -7.66
C PHE A 5 -9.25 2.20 -7.15
N LEU A 6 -9.11 1.17 -6.30
CA LEU A 6 -7.86 0.82 -5.66
C LEU A 6 -7.23 -0.37 -6.37
N VAL A 7 -5.92 -0.30 -6.61
CA VAL A 7 -5.15 -1.41 -7.17
C VAL A 7 -3.92 -1.63 -6.31
N LEU A 8 -3.90 -2.75 -5.61
CA LEU A 8 -2.74 -3.20 -4.85
C LEU A 8 -1.73 -3.87 -5.78
N ARG A 9 -0.48 -3.41 -5.73
CA ARG A 9 0.68 -4.03 -6.38
C ARG A 9 1.75 -4.30 -5.31
N PRO A 10 2.72 -5.18 -5.56
CA PRO A 10 3.82 -5.42 -4.61
C PRO A 10 4.50 -4.10 -4.23
N GLY A 11 4.46 -3.73 -2.95
CA GLY A 11 5.08 -2.54 -2.38
C GLY A 11 4.38 -1.20 -2.68
N VAL A 12 3.30 -1.16 -3.48
CA VAL A 12 2.64 0.10 -3.84
C VAL A 12 1.12 -0.05 -4.00
N LEU A 13 0.38 0.87 -3.40
CA LEU A 13 -1.06 1.02 -3.62
C LEU A 13 -1.31 2.15 -4.63
N ARG A 14 -2.08 1.88 -5.68
CA ARG A 14 -2.47 2.89 -6.67
C ARG A 14 -3.95 3.23 -6.53
N ILE A 15 -4.25 4.52 -6.52
CA ILE A 15 -5.59 5.08 -6.38
C ILE A 15 -5.95 5.75 -7.71
N PHE A 16 -7.08 5.34 -8.29
CA PHE A 16 -7.60 5.86 -9.54
C PHE A 16 -8.95 6.55 -9.32
N PRO A 17 -9.23 7.65 -10.01
CA PRO A 17 -10.48 8.40 -9.85
C PRO A 17 -11.66 7.67 -10.49
N THR A 18 -11.41 6.79 -11.46
CA THR A 18 -12.44 5.99 -12.15
C THR A 18 -11.85 4.67 -12.64
N GLU A 19 -12.70 3.69 -12.92
CA GLU A 19 -12.30 2.40 -13.50
C GLU A 19 -11.63 2.56 -14.88
N LYS A 20 -12.04 3.56 -15.66
CA LYS A 20 -11.39 3.91 -16.93
C LYS A 20 -9.95 4.39 -16.71
N GLY A 21 -9.68 5.06 -15.59
CA GLY A 21 -8.33 5.44 -15.16
C GLY A 21 -7.40 4.25 -14.97
N LYS A 22 -7.92 3.12 -14.47
CA LYS A 22 -7.16 1.86 -14.35
C LYS A 22 -6.66 1.36 -15.72
N ARG A 23 -7.46 1.55 -16.79
CA ARG A 23 -7.10 1.15 -18.16
C ARG A 23 -6.09 2.10 -18.80
N SER A 24 -6.18 3.41 -18.53
CA SER A 24 -5.23 4.41 -19.04
C SER A 24 -3.90 4.45 -18.27
N ARG A 25 -3.75 3.65 -17.19
CA ARG A 25 -2.59 3.61 -16.28
C ARG A 25 -2.29 4.94 -15.59
N GLN A 26 -3.17 5.93 -15.65
CA GLN A 26 -3.03 7.20 -14.93
C GLN A 26 -3.62 7.07 -13.53
N ALA A 27 -2.77 6.67 -12.58
CA ALA A 27 -3.12 6.72 -11.16
C ALA A 27 -3.10 8.18 -10.71
N GLU A 28 -4.11 8.58 -9.94
CA GLU A 28 -4.18 9.91 -9.31
C GLU A 28 -3.20 9.97 -8.14
N HIS A 29 -3.11 8.88 -7.37
CA HIS A 29 -2.13 8.74 -6.30
C HIS A 29 -1.46 7.37 -6.32
N SER A 30 -0.20 7.33 -5.91
CA SER A 30 0.56 6.11 -5.63
C SER A 30 1.16 6.22 -4.24
N VAL A 31 0.92 5.21 -3.40
CA VAL A 31 1.35 5.19 -1.99
C VAL A 31 2.36 4.06 -1.82
N GLN A 32 3.57 4.38 -1.36
CA GLN A 32 4.60 3.39 -1.08
C GLN A 32 4.32 2.66 0.24
N LEU A 33 4.20 1.34 0.18
CA LEU A 33 3.77 0.53 1.33
C LEU A 33 4.90 0.17 2.30
N LEU A 34 6.17 0.30 1.89
CA LEU A 34 7.33 -0.07 2.73
C LEU A 34 7.31 0.62 4.11
N ARG A 35 6.81 1.86 4.17
CA ARG A 35 6.70 2.66 5.40
C ARG A 35 5.26 3.05 5.72
N ALA A 36 4.30 2.28 5.21
CA ALA A 36 2.89 2.47 5.50
C ALA A 36 2.40 1.53 6.61
N GLU A 37 1.34 1.96 7.28
CA GLU A 37 0.59 1.22 8.28
C GLU A 37 -0.89 1.30 7.91
N ALA A 38 -1.53 0.14 7.81
CA ALA A 38 -2.95 0.01 7.54
C ALA A 38 -3.65 -0.39 8.85
N VAL A 39 -4.66 0.38 9.26
CA VAL A 39 -5.41 0.19 10.52
C VAL A 39 -6.89 0.32 10.23
N ALA A 40 -7.67 -0.71 10.55
CA ALA A 40 -9.12 -0.60 10.57
C ALA A 40 -9.54 0.27 11.77
N LEU A 41 -10.19 1.40 11.50
CA LEU A 41 -10.69 2.32 12.54
C LEU A 41 -12.03 1.86 13.10
N ASP A 42 -12.85 1.31 12.21
CA ASP A 42 -14.13 0.68 12.50
C ASP A 42 -14.35 -0.43 11.45
N PRO A 43 -15.38 -1.28 11.58
CA PRO A 43 -15.61 -2.37 10.65
C PRO A 43 -15.76 -1.92 9.19
N GLN A 44 -16.15 -0.66 8.93
CA GLN A 44 -16.42 -0.12 7.60
C GLN A 44 -15.40 0.93 7.14
N CYS A 45 -14.34 1.18 7.92
CA CYS A 45 -13.35 2.21 7.65
C CYS A 45 -11.93 1.71 7.88
N LEU A 46 -11.11 1.85 6.84
CA LEU A 46 -9.69 1.56 6.84
C LEU A 46 -8.90 2.85 6.69
N GLN A 47 -7.99 3.09 7.63
CA GLN A 47 -6.99 4.14 7.53
C GLN A 47 -5.65 3.57 7.05
N LEU A 48 -5.11 4.13 5.97
CA LEU A 48 -3.73 3.91 5.54
C LEU A 48 -2.90 5.15 5.84
N GLN A 49 -1.94 5.02 6.75
CA GLN A 49 -1.02 6.08 7.11
C GLN A 49 0.39 5.73 6.65
N THR A 50 0.99 6.61 5.88
CA THR A 50 2.41 6.52 5.51
C THR A 50 3.27 7.32 6.49
N ARG A 51 4.49 6.84 6.75
CA ARG A 51 5.53 7.61 7.44
C ARG A 51 6.36 8.47 6.47
N VAL A 52 6.02 8.47 5.18
CA VAL A 52 6.63 9.35 4.17
C VAL A 52 6.01 10.75 4.31
N PRO A 53 6.79 11.81 4.54
CA PRO A 53 6.27 13.16 4.82
C PRO A 53 5.31 13.70 3.75
N CYS A 54 5.43 13.21 2.51
CA CYS A 54 4.73 13.71 1.34
C CYS A 54 3.45 12.95 0.98
N GLU A 55 3.22 11.76 1.54
CA GLU A 55 2.13 10.86 1.11
C GLU A 55 0.88 10.93 2.02
N GLY A 56 0.96 11.48 3.24
CA GLY A 56 -0.22 11.79 4.07
C GLY A 56 -1.02 10.59 4.61
N LYS A 57 -2.33 10.79 4.83
CA LYS A 57 -3.27 9.79 5.37
C LYS A 57 -4.40 9.56 4.38
N TYR A 58 -4.76 8.31 4.16
CA TYR A 58 -5.87 7.90 3.30
C TYR A 58 -6.91 7.15 4.11
N PHE A 59 -8.18 7.38 3.79
CA PHE A 59 -9.32 6.72 4.41
C PHE A 59 -10.13 6.03 3.32
N PHE A 60 -10.37 4.74 3.49
CA PHE A 60 -11.16 3.92 2.58
C PHE A 60 -12.38 3.42 3.34
N HIS A 61 -13.55 3.49 2.69
CA HIS A 61 -14.82 3.07 3.30
C HIS A 61 -15.43 1.99 2.40
N GLY A 62 -16.00 0.95 3.00
CA GLY A 62 -16.54 -0.20 2.30
C GLY A 62 -17.41 -1.06 3.21
N SER A 63 -17.81 -2.23 2.73
CA SER A 63 -18.44 -3.24 3.59
C SER A 63 -17.44 -3.78 4.61
N GLU A 64 -17.94 -4.40 5.69
CA GLU A 64 -17.07 -5.04 6.68
C GLU A 64 -16.17 -6.12 6.07
N GLU A 65 -16.71 -6.88 5.14
CA GLU A 65 -15.98 -7.90 4.39
C GLU A 65 -14.89 -7.27 3.52
N GLU A 66 -15.21 -6.20 2.78
CA GLU A 66 -14.25 -5.49 1.94
C GLU A 66 -13.11 -4.89 2.78
N ILE A 67 -13.44 -4.22 3.90
CA ILE A 67 -12.44 -3.60 4.76
C ILE A 67 -11.52 -4.65 5.39
N LYS A 68 -12.07 -5.79 5.80
CA LYS A 68 -11.28 -6.91 6.31
C LYS A 68 -10.34 -7.46 5.24
N GLU A 69 -10.84 -7.74 4.04
CA GLU A 69 -10.03 -8.22 2.92
C GLU A 69 -8.89 -7.24 2.58
N TRP A 70 -9.20 -5.94 2.52
CA TRP A 70 -8.20 -4.91 2.25
C TRP A 70 -7.16 -4.77 3.36
N THR A 71 -7.59 -4.88 4.62
CA THR A 71 -6.69 -4.81 5.78
C THR A 71 -5.69 -5.97 5.74
N ASP A 72 -6.18 -7.19 5.54
CA ASP A 72 -5.36 -8.40 5.45
C ASP A 72 -4.39 -8.34 4.25
N ALA A 73 -4.90 -7.95 3.07
CA ALA A 73 -4.09 -7.83 1.87
C ALA A 73 -2.98 -6.77 1.99
N LEU A 74 -3.27 -5.62 2.61
CA LEU A 74 -2.27 -4.58 2.85
C LEU A 74 -1.25 -5.02 3.90
N ALA A 75 -1.69 -5.64 5.00
CA ALA A 75 -0.80 -6.16 6.03
C ALA A 75 0.19 -7.17 5.46
N GLN A 76 -0.30 -8.13 4.65
CA GLN A 76 0.54 -9.10 3.96
C GLN A 76 1.53 -8.42 3.01
N ASN A 77 1.07 -7.49 2.17
CA ASN A 77 1.92 -6.82 1.20
C ASN A 77 3.04 -5.99 1.86
N ILE A 78 2.71 -5.28 2.95
CA ILE A 78 3.68 -4.53 3.76
C ILE A 78 4.72 -5.48 4.37
N ALA A 79 4.29 -6.59 4.95
CA ALA A 79 5.17 -7.58 5.56
C ALA A 79 6.12 -8.24 4.53
N GLU A 80 5.60 -8.61 3.36
CA GLU A 80 6.39 -9.17 2.26
C GLU A 80 7.42 -8.16 1.74
N THR A 81 7.01 -6.90 1.60
CA THR A 81 7.89 -5.82 1.12
C THR A 81 9.02 -5.55 2.12
N LYS A 82 8.72 -5.53 3.43
CA LYS A 82 9.73 -5.42 4.49
C LYS A 82 10.69 -6.60 4.50
N THR A 83 10.16 -7.82 4.46
CA THR A 83 10.97 -9.06 4.42
C THR A 83 11.91 -9.08 3.20
N ARG A 84 11.41 -8.69 2.02
CA ARG A 84 12.22 -8.61 0.81
C ARG A 84 13.34 -7.57 0.96
N PHE A 85 13.03 -6.39 1.50
CA PHE A 85 14.01 -5.33 1.73
C PHE A 85 15.09 -5.75 2.74
N GLU A 86 14.71 -6.40 3.84
CA GLU A 86 15.66 -6.92 4.84
C GLU A 86 16.59 -7.99 4.26
N ARG A 87 16.08 -8.88 3.41
CA ARG A 87 16.92 -9.86 2.70
C ARG A 87 17.95 -9.18 1.80
N TYR A 88 17.56 -8.13 1.07
CA TYR A 88 18.51 -7.35 0.26
C TYR A 88 19.59 -6.66 1.11
N LEU A 89 19.23 -6.10 2.28
CA LEU A 89 20.21 -5.51 3.19
C LEU A 89 21.22 -6.54 3.71
N LYS A 90 20.76 -7.73 4.09
CA LYS A 90 21.66 -8.80 4.56
C LYS A 90 22.69 -9.21 3.51
N VAL A 91 22.29 -9.25 2.23
CA VAL A 91 23.20 -9.51 1.10
C VAL A 91 24.30 -8.44 1.01
N ILE A 92 23.99 -7.17 1.27
CA ILE A 92 24.97 -6.09 1.24
C ILE A 92 25.93 -6.19 2.44
N THR A 93 25.44 -6.57 3.62
CA THR A 93 26.25 -6.62 4.84
C THR A 93 27.10 -7.88 4.99
N GLU A 94 26.73 -9.02 4.39
CA GLU A 94 27.41 -10.30 4.62
C GLU A 94 28.38 -10.74 3.51
N GLY A 95 28.58 -9.98 2.42
CA GLY A 95 29.65 -10.34 1.49
C GLY A 95 29.70 -9.65 0.13
N SER A 96 29.78 -8.32 0.04
CA SER A 96 30.09 -7.68 -1.25
C SER A 96 30.86 -6.37 -1.12
N THR A 97 32.15 -6.43 -1.41
CA THR A 97 32.89 -5.32 -2.04
C THR A 97 32.16 -4.96 -3.33
N VAL A 98 31.64 -3.74 -3.43
CA VAL A 98 30.99 -3.22 -4.65
C VAL A 98 32.11 -2.84 -5.64
N TYR A 99 32.09 -3.38 -6.85
CA TYR A 99 32.92 -2.94 -7.99
C TYR A 99 32.36 -1.65 -8.59
#